data_AF-A0A6I6GNV3-F1
#
_entry.id   AF-A0A6I6GNV3-F1
#
_cell.length_a   1.000
_cell.length_b   1.000
_cell.length_c   1.000
_cell.angle_alpha   90.00
_cell.angle_beta   90.00
_cell.angle_gamma   90.00
#
_symmetry.space_group_name_H-M   'P 1'
#
loop_
_entity.id
_entity.type
_entity.pdbx_description
1 polymer ?
#
loop_
_entity_poly.entity_id
_entity_poly.type
_entity_poly.pdbx_seq_one_letter_code
_entity_poly.pdbx_strand_id
1 'polypeptide(L)'
;MNEDSLAGRTSGLKTIGIGVFGEGENGSPVEDLFRIEPGHNADYVLEQAALLMSYVNKLTHHLLFEQDEAMIGAAHYLSGMAKAMVQDVAHGMLVR
;
A
#
# COMPACT_ATOMS: atom_id res chain seq x y z
N MET A 1 -15.49 -16.09 15.66
CA MET A 1 -14.41 -16.08 14.64
C MET A 1 -13.14 -15.78 15.40
N ASN A 2 -12.22 -16.73 15.49
CA ASN A 2 -11.05 -16.61 16.37
C ASN A 2 -9.97 -15.79 15.65
N GLU A 3 -9.60 -14.65 16.21
CA GLU A 3 -8.58 -13.74 15.69
C GLU A 3 -7.21 -14.44 15.58
N ASP A 4 -6.94 -15.40 16.46
CA ASP A 4 -5.75 -16.27 16.43
C ASP A 4 -5.64 -17.14 15.17
N SER A 5 -6.77 -17.47 14.54
CA SER A 5 -6.77 -18.27 13.30
C SER A 5 -6.38 -17.45 12.07
N LEU A 6 -6.43 -16.10 12.13
CA LEU A 6 -5.99 -15.24 11.04
C LEU A 6 -4.50 -14.91 11.16
N ALA A 7 -4.01 -14.65 12.38
CA ALA A 7 -2.59 -14.40 12.65
C ALA A 7 -1.71 -15.61 12.28
N GLY A 8 -2.21 -16.83 12.47
CA GLY A 8 -1.53 -18.04 12.01
C GLY A 8 -1.48 -18.22 10.48
N ARG A 9 -2.36 -17.55 9.71
CA ARG A 9 -2.45 -17.67 8.24
C ARG A 9 -1.53 -16.71 7.50
N THR A 10 -1.13 -15.60 8.11
CA THR A 10 -0.15 -14.65 7.55
C THR A 10 1.28 -14.97 7.96
N SER A 11 1.47 -15.82 8.98
CA SER A 11 2.77 -16.38 9.39
C SER A 11 3.50 -17.04 8.20
N GLY A 12 4.44 -16.30 7.62
CA GLY A 12 5.24 -16.71 6.48
C GLY A 12 4.73 -16.24 5.11
N LEU A 13 3.67 -15.44 5.04
CA LEU A 13 3.31 -14.69 3.85
C LEU A 13 4.30 -13.53 3.66
N LYS A 14 4.78 -13.37 2.44
CA LYS A 14 5.76 -12.35 2.09
C LYS A 14 5.36 -11.60 0.83
N THR A 15 5.84 -10.37 0.69
CA THR A 15 5.77 -9.64 -0.57
C THR A 15 6.54 -10.38 -1.66
N ILE A 16 6.06 -10.25 -2.90
CA ILE A 16 6.61 -10.90 -4.10
C ILE A 16 7.10 -9.88 -5.14
N GLY A 17 6.90 -8.58 -4.92
CA GLY A 17 7.52 -7.49 -5.68
C GLY A 17 6.79 -7.06 -6.95
N ILE A 18 5.48 -7.27 -6.99
CA ILE A 18 4.62 -6.93 -8.12
C ILE A 18 3.71 -5.72 -7.86
N GLY A 19 3.55 -5.31 -6.60
CA GLY A 19 2.82 -4.10 -6.25
C GLY A 19 3.58 -2.87 -6.71
N VAL A 20 2.90 -1.98 -7.44
CA VAL A 20 3.48 -0.79 -8.07
C VAL A 20 2.60 0.45 -7.89
N PHE A 21 3.23 1.61 -7.89
CA PHE A 21 2.54 2.91 -7.88
C PHE A 21 3.34 3.98 -8.64
N GLY A 22 2.62 4.92 -9.25
CA GLY A 22 3.17 5.94 -10.13
C GLY A 22 3.48 5.34 -11.49
N GLU A 23 2.47 5.29 -12.36
CA GLU A 23 2.59 4.73 -13.72
C GLU A 23 3.79 5.35 -14.45
N GLY A 24 4.56 4.48 -15.11
CA GLY A 24 5.69 4.91 -15.92
C GLY A 24 5.31 5.85 -17.07
N GLU A 25 6.31 6.54 -17.64
CA GLU A 25 6.06 7.41 -18.79
C GLU A 25 5.44 6.58 -19.93
N ASN A 26 4.35 7.07 -20.52
CA ASN A 26 3.59 6.40 -21.57
C ASN A 26 2.94 5.05 -21.19
N GLY A 27 2.74 4.76 -19.89
CA GLY A 27 2.04 3.56 -19.43
C GLY A 27 2.84 2.27 -19.54
N SER A 28 4.17 2.37 -19.65
CA SER A 28 5.08 1.22 -19.61
C SER A 28 5.24 0.69 -18.17
N PRO A 29 4.90 -0.58 -17.88
CA PRO A 29 5.10 -1.18 -16.53
C PRO A 29 6.57 -1.27 -16.10
N VAL A 30 7.50 -1.09 -17.05
CA VAL A 30 8.95 -1.12 -16.80
C VAL A 30 9.43 0.18 -16.15
N GLU A 31 8.59 1.21 -16.18
CA GLU A 31 8.94 2.57 -15.73
C GLU A 31 8.14 3.02 -14.49
N ASP A 32 7.43 2.09 -13.83
CA ASP A 32 6.71 2.43 -12.60
C ASP A 32 7.64 3.02 -11.54
N LEU A 33 7.27 4.18 -11.00
CA LEU A 33 8.13 5.00 -10.14
C LEU A 33 8.43 4.34 -8.78
N PHE A 34 7.44 3.64 -8.22
CA PHE A 34 7.56 2.94 -6.95
C PHE A 34 7.15 1.48 -7.11
N ARG A 35 7.98 0.59 -6.56
CA ARG A 35 7.74 -0.86 -6.51
C ARG A 35 7.94 -1.36 -5.08
N ILE A 36 7.10 -2.29 -4.65
CA ILE A 36 7.28 -2.98 -3.38
C ILE A 36 8.46 -3.95 -3.50
N GLU A 37 9.37 -3.94 -2.54
CA GLU A 37 10.48 -4.89 -2.52
C GLU A 37 9.97 -6.29 -2.08
N PRO A 38 10.39 -7.40 -2.73
CA PRO A 38 10.00 -8.74 -2.33
C PRO A 38 10.63 -9.17 -0.98
N GLY A 39 9.99 -10.13 -0.31
CA GLY A 39 10.55 -10.81 0.86
C GLY A 39 10.20 -10.20 2.23
N HIS A 40 9.47 -9.08 2.26
CA HIS A 40 8.98 -8.48 3.51
C HIS A 40 7.80 -9.27 4.07
N ASN A 41 7.73 -9.39 5.40
CA ASN A 41 6.62 -10.04 6.08
C ASN A 41 5.31 -9.25 5.85
N ALA A 42 4.23 -9.97 5.57
CA ALA A 42 2.93 -9.37 5.26
C ALA A 42 2.34 -8.52 6.39
N ASP A 43 2.47 -8.95 7.65
CA ASP A 43 1.92 -8.21 8.78
C ASP A 43 2.59 -6.84 8.92
N TYR A 44 3.92 -6.80 8.79
CA TYR A 44 4.67 -5.54 8.76
C TYR A 44 4.22 -4.63 7.60
N VAL A 45 4.07 -5.19 6.40
CA VAL A 45 3.68 -4.41 5.22
C VAL A 45 2.26 -3.86 5.34
N LEU A 46 1.33 -4.65 5.87
CA LEU A 46 -0.05 -4.22 6.11
C LEU A 46 -0.13 -3.16 7.21
N GLU A 47 0.72 -3.25 8.25
CA GLU A 47 0.85 -2.20 9.26
C GLU A 47 1.34 -0.88 8.65
N GLN A 48 2.34 -0.92 7.78
CA GLN A 48 2.80 0.28 7.06
C GLN A 48 1.70 0.85 6.15
N ALA A 49 0.95 0.02 5.43
CA ALA A 49 -0.16 0.46 4.61
C ALA A 49 -1.26 1.14 5.45
N ALA A 50 -1.58 0.58 6.62
CA ALA A 50 -2.54 1.18 7.56
C ALA A 50 -2.04 2.53 8.09
N LEU A 51 -0.75 2.65 8.39
CA LEU A 51 -0.14 3.91 8.82
C LEU A 51 -0.26 4.98 7.72
N LEU A 52 0.05 4.66 6.47
CA LEU A 52 -0.12 5.58 5.34
C LEU A 52 -1.57 6.02 5.18
N MET A 53 -2.53 5.08 5.26
CA MET A 53 -3.96 5.41 5.20
C MET A 53 -4.43 6.26 6.39
N SER A 54 -3.79 6.14 7.56
CA SER A 54 -4.07 7.03 8.69
C SER A 54 -3.68 8.48 8.41
N TYR A 55 -2.59 8.70 7.67
CA TYR A 55 -2.18 10.03 7.21
C TYR A 55 -3.11 10.56 6.14
N VAL A 56 -3.50 9.73 5.17
CA VAL A 56 -4.52 10.07 4.16
C VAL A 56 -5.79 10.53 4.85
N ASN A 57 -6.29 9.78 5.83
CA ASN A 57 -7.50 10.17 6.56
C ASN A 57 -7.37 11.55 7.25
N LYS A 58 -6.23 11.82 7.88
CA LYS A 58 -5.95 13.14 8.50
C LYS A 58 -5.93 14.26 7.46
N LEU A 59 -5.27 14.04 6.32
CA LEU A 59 -5.19 15.01 5.22
C LEU A 59 -6.58 15.26 4.63
N THR A 60 -7.35 14.20 4.35
CA THR A 60 -8.71 14.32 3.82
C THR A 60 -9.62 15.08 4.78
N HIS A 61 -9.50 14.89 6.09
CA HIS A 61 -10.24 15.69 7.06
C HIS A 61 -9.84 17.17 7.03
N HIS A 62 -8.54 17.47 6.88
CA HIS A 62 -8.07 18.86 6.80
C HIS A 62 -8.56 19.54 5.50
N LEU A 63 -8.58 18.81 4.39
CA LEU A 63 -9.04 19.27 3.08
C LEU A 63 -10.53 19.68 3.04
N LEU A 64 -11.33 19.28 4.04
CA LEU A 64 -12.70 19.76 4.19
C LEU A 64 -12.79 21.24 4.57
N PHE A 65 -11.73 21.77 5.18
CA PHE A 65 -11.67 23.14 5.67
C PHE A 65 -10.82 24.02 4.75
N GLU A 66 -9.71 23.49 4.24
CA GLU A 66 -8.78 24.21 3.39
C GLU A 66 -8.31 23.31 2.24
N GLN A 67 -8.63 23.71 1.00
CA GLN A 67 -8.08 23.04 -0.17
C GLN A 67 -6.68 23.57 -0.43
N ASP A 68 -5.68 22.72 -0.23
CA ASP A 68 -4.30 22.97 -0.67
C ASP A 68 -3.83 21.80 -1.54
N GLU A 69 -3.38 22.15 -2.75
CA GLU A 69 -2.98 21.23 -3.81
C GLU A 69 -1.85 20.30 -3.38
N ALA A 70 -0.92 20.76 -2.52
CA ALA A 70 0.16 19.94 -2.02
C ALA A 70 -0.37 18.84 -1.09
N MET A 71 -1.37 19.14 -0.25
CA MET A 71 -2.01 18.12 0.59
C MET A 71 -2.83 17.12 -0.23
N ILE A 72 -3.52 17.59 -1.28
CA ILE A 72 -4.23 16.72 -2.22
C ILE A 72 -3.24 15.76 -2.90
N GLY A 73 -2.12 16.30 -3.40
CA GLY A 73 -1.04 15.51 -3.99
C GLY A 73 -0.46 14.50 -3.00
N ALA A 74 -0.16 14.92 -1.78
CA ALA A 74 0.34 14.02 -0.73
C ALA A 74 -0.65 12.89 -0.43
N ALA A 75 -1.94 13.20 -0.26
CA ALA A 75 -2.97 12.20 -0.02
C ALA A 75 -3.08 11.20 -1.19
N HIS A 76 -2.95 11.66 -2.43
CA HIS A 76 -2.95 10.81 -3.61
C HIS A 76 -1.75 9.83 -3.63
N TYR A 77 -0.54 10.35 -3.42
CA TYR A 77 0.68 9.53 -3.42
C TYR A 77 0.68 8.51 -2.27
N LEU A 78 0.31 8.93 -1.06
CA LEU A 78 0.25 8.04 0.11
C LEU A 78 -0.79 6.93 -0.07
N SER A 79 -1.97 7.26 -0.63
CA SER A 79 -3.01 6.27 -0.94
C SER A 79 -2.52 5.27 -1.99
N GLY A 80 -1.81 5.75 -3.01
CA GLY A 80 -1.22 4.93 -4.06
C GLY A 80 -0.19 3.94 -3.55
N MET A 81 0.73 4.39 -2.69
CA MET A 81 1.72 3.53 -2.04
C MET A 81 1.06 2.47 -1.14
N ALA A 82 0.07 2.87 -0.33
CA ALA A 82 -0.66 1.94 0.51
C ALA A 82 -1.40 0.87 -0.32
N LYS A 83 -2.00 1.27 -1.44
CA LYS A 83 -2.63 0.34 -2.39
C LYS A 83 -1.60 -0.65 -2.94
N ALA A 84 -0.43 -0.18 -3.38
CA ALA A 84 0.62 -1.06 -3.90
C ALA A 84 1.06 -2.11 -2.87
N MET A 85 1.23 -1.71 -1.61
CA MET A 85 1.55 -2.62 -0.50
C MET A 85 0.49 -3.71 -0.31
N VAL A 86 -0.80 -3.32 -0.23
CA VAL A 86 -1.91 -4.26 -0.04
C VAL A 86 -2.05 -5.19 -1.24
N GLN A 87 -1.89 -4.67 -2.45
CA GLN A 87 -1.92 -5.46 -3.68
C GLN A 87 -0.80 -6.49 -3.71
N ASP A 88 0.42 -6.12 -3.36
CA ASP A 88 1.56 -7.05 -3.35
C ASP A 88 1.32 -8.23 -2.40
N VAL A 89 0.89 -7.93 -1.17
CA VAL A 89 0.54 -8.94 -0.17
C VAL A 89 -0.60 -9.83 -0.66
N ALA A 90 -1.66 -9.25 -1.23
CA ALA A 90 -2.79 -10.00 -1.76
C ALA A 90 -2.36 -10.97 -2.88
N HIS A 91 -1.47 -10.56 -3.77
CA HIS A 91 -0.93 -11.47 -4.77
C HIS A 91 -0.04 -12.56 -4.17
N GLY A 92 0.77 -12.23 -3.16
CA GLY A 92 1.52 -13.22 -2.40
C GLY A 92 0.63 -14.32 -1.79
N MET A 93 -0.64 -14.00 -1.46
CA MET A 93 -1.61 -14.97 -0.95
C MET A 93 -2.17 -15.89 -2.04
N LEU A 94 -2.27 -15.40 -3.28
CA LEU A 94 -2.86 -16.12 -4.41
C LEU A 94 -1.88 -17.07 -5.10
N VAL A 95 -0.57 -16.82 -4.99
CA VAL A 95 0.48 -17.57 -5.71
C VAL A 95 1.11 -18.67 -4.84
N ARG A 96 0.59 -18.89 -3.62
CA ARG A 96 1.04 -19.93 -2.69
C ARG A 96 0.12 -21.14 -2.71
#